data_AF-A0A2E6C1M1-F1
#
_entry.id   AF-A0A2E6C1M1-F1
#
_cell.length_a   1.000
_cell.length_b   1.000
_cell.length_c   1.000
_cell.angle_alpha   90.00
_cell.angle_beta   90.00
_cell.angle_gamma   90.00
#
_symmetry.space_group_name_H-M   'P 1'
#
loop_
_entity.id
_entity.type
_entity.pdbx_description
1 polymer ?
#
loop_
_entity_poly.entity_id
_entity_poly.type
_entity_poly.pdbx_seq_one_letter_code
_entity_poly.pdbx_strand_id
1 'polypeptide(L)'
;MLGGIIASLVTIAALYGMVKFRAEDFDKTLMLGLVAFIALLWIVPWGIFVLIPLTLVVSFSSPAAREEWTRFKNRRIAIGIIVVLLLNSFGFYPVGEPEAPSEWGNPIAT
;
A
#
# COMPACT_ATOMS: atom_id res chain seq x y z
N MET A 1 17.11 -5.50 -0.17
CA MET A 1 16.15 -6.21 -1.06
C MET A 1 15.30 -7.23 -0.31
N LEU A 2 15.88 -8.21 0.40
CA LEU A 2 15.11 -9.27 1.09
C LEU A 2 14.04 -8.74 2.07
N GLY A 3 14.37 -7.75 2.91
CA GLY A 3 13.42 -7.16 3.86
C GLY A 3 12.18 -6.56 3.20
N GLY A 4 12.34 -5.87 2.06
CA GLY A 4 11.21 -5.32 1.30
C GLY A 4 10.32 -6.41 0.70
N ILE A 5 10.90 -7.51 0.22
CA ILE A 5 10.15 -8.66 -0.31
C ILE A 5 9.33 -9.30 0.81
N ILE A 6 9.95 -9.55 1.97
CA ILE A 6 9.27 -10.09 3.15
C ILE A 6 8.12 -9.16 3.59
N ALA A 7 8.39 -7.86 3.68
CA ALA A 7 7.36 -6.87 4.02
C ALA A 7 6.19 -6.93 3.03
N SER A 8 6.46 -6.96 1.72
CA SER A 8 5.43 -7.05 0.68
C SER A 8 4.57 -8.31 0.83
N LEU A 9 5.20 -9.47 1.06
CA LEU A 9 4.50 -10.74 1.26
C LEU A 9 3.62 -10.74 2.52
N VAL A 10 4.15 -10.21 3.63
CA VAL A 10 3.42 -10.09 4.90
C VAL A 10 2.24 -9.12 4.74
N THR A 11 2.43 -7.98 4.07
CA THR A 11 1.35 -7.03 3.78
C THR A 11 0.26 -7.68 2.93
N ILE A 12 0.62 -8.41 1.87
CA ILE A 12 -0.35 -9.14 1.04
C ILE A 12 -1.11 -10.18 1.85
N ALA A 13 -0.43 -10.96 2.69
CA ALA A 13 -1.07 -11.97 3.53
C ALA A 13 -2.04 -11.35 4.56
N ALA A 14 -1.64 -10.24 5.18
CA ALA A 14 -2.49 -9.49 6.10
C ALA A 14 -3.73 -8.94 5.39
N LEU A 15 -3.56 -8.34 4.21
CA LEU A 15 -4.67 -7.85 3.39
C LEU A 15 -5.62 -8.96 2.95
N TYR A 16 -5.09 -10.12 2.53
CA TYR A 16 -5.92 -11.29 2.24
C TYR A 16 -6.75 -11.70 3.46
N GLY A 17 -6.12 -11.79 4.62
CA GLY A 17 -6.79 -12.10 5.88
C GLY A 17 -7.91 -11.12 6.17
N MET A 18 -7.67 -9.82 6.03
CA MET A 18 -8.66 -8.77 6.27
C MET A 18 -9.81 -8.76 5.25
N VAL A 19 -9.53 -8.98 3.96
CA VAL A 19 -10.56 -9.07 2.92
C VAL A 19 -11.45 -10.30 3.13
N LYS A 20 -10.87 -11.41 3.60
CA LYS A 20 -11.59 -12.66 3.90
C LYS A 20 -12.32 -12.62 5.24
N PHE A 21 -11.85 -11.81 6.19
CA PHE A 21 -12.37 -11.81 7.55
C PHE A 21 -13.87 -11.45 7.58
N ARG A 22 -14.69 -12.40 8.06
CA ARG A 22 -16.17 -12.30 8.11
C ARG A 22 -16.83 -11.94 6.76
N ALA A 23 -16.17 -12.25 5.65
CA ALA A 23 -16.74 -12.01 4.33
C ALA A 23 -17.72 -13.12 3.96
N GLU A 24 -18.98 -12.77 3.69
CA GLU A 24 -19.94 -13.68 3.03
C GLU A 24 -19.50 -13.97 1.60
N ASP A 25 -19.11 -12.92 0.87
CA ASP A 25 -18.57 -12.99 -0.48
C ASP A 25 -17.16 -12.43 -0.54
N PHE A 26 -16.23 -13.20 -1.14
CA PHE A 26 -14.84 -12.80 -1.31
C PHE A 26 -14.63 -11.92 -2.55
N ASP A 27 -14.09 -10.72 -2.34
CA ASP A 27 -13.80 -9.75 -3.39
C ASP A 27 -12.46 -10.05 -4.10
N LYS A 28 -12.53 -10.94 -5.09
CA LYS A 28 -11.36 -11.37 -5.87
C LYS A 28 -10.72 -10.21 -6.63
N THR A 29 -11.53 -9.31 -7.18
CA THR A 29 -11.07 -8.17 -7.98
C THR A 29 -10.25 -7.21 -7.13
N LEU A 30 -10.72 -6.88 -5.92
CA LEU A 30 -9.94 -6.10 -4.96
C LEU A 30 -8.63 -6.81 -4.61
N MET A 31 -8.67 -8.11 -4.30
CA MET A 31 -7.46 -8.84 -3.89
C MET A 31 -6.39 -8.83 -5.00
N LEU A 32 -6.77 -9.12 -6.25
CA LEU A 32 -5.86 -9.06 -7.39
C LEU A 32 -5.33 -7.64 -7.62
N GLY A 33 -6.20 -6.63 -7.49
CA GLY A 33 -5.82 -5.22 -7.57
C GLY A 33 -4.79 -4.82 -6.51
N LEU A 34 -4.94 -5.28 -5.26
CA LEU A 34 -4.00 -5.02 -4.17
C LEU A 34 -2.63 -5.68 -4.42
N VAL A 35 -2.61 -6.91 -4.92
CA VAL A 35 -1.36 -7.60 -5.30
C VAL A 35 -0.65 -6.84 -6.41
N ALA A 36 -1.38 -6.46 -7.46
CA ALA A 36 -0.83 -5.67 -8.55
C ALA A 36 -0.33 -4.30 -8.07
N PHE A 37 -1.09 -3.61 -7.21
CA PHE A 37 -0.71 -2.33 -6.62
C PHE A 37 0.61 -2.43 -5.86
N ILE A 38 0.74 -3.42 -4.96
CA ILE A 38 1.97 -3.64 -4.19
C ILE A 38 3.15 -3.99 -5.10
N ALA A 39 2.94 -4.81 -6.13
CA ALA A 39 3.98 -5.11 -7.11
C ALA A 39 4.44 -3.87 -7.89
N LEU A 40 3.50 -3.00 -8.30
CA LEU A 40 3.80 -1.77 -9.03
C LEU A 40 4.54 -0.73 -8.18
N LEU A 41 4.36 -0.73 -6.85
CA LEU A 41 5.12 0.15 -5.95
C LEU A 41 6.64 -0.10 -6.00
N TRP A 42 7.10 -1.28 -6.43
CA TRP A 42 8.52 -1.55 -6.62
C TRP A 42 9.11 -0.85 -7.85
N ILE A 43 8.27 -0.53 -8.83
CA ILE A 43 8.69 -0.01 -10.14
C ILE A 43 8.47 1.50 -10.20
N VAL A 44 7.38 1.99 -9.60
CA VAL A 44 6.97 3.39 -9.71
C VAL A 44 7.47 4.18 -8.50
N PRO A 45 8.44 5.10 -8.66
CA PRO A 45 8.83 6.01 -7.60
C PRO A 45 7.65 6.84 -7.13
N TRP A 46 7.53 7.09 -5.83
CA TRP A 46 6.36 7.78 -5.25
C TRP A 46 5.03 7.11 -5.63
N GLY A 47 5.05 5.78 -5.85
CA GLY A 47 3.97 5.05 -6.50
C GLY A 47 2.60 5.23 -5.86
N ILE A 48 2.50 5.49 -4.55
CA ILE A 48 1.23 5.80 -3.89
C ILE A 48 0.54 7.01 -4.54
N PHE A 49 1.27 8.09 -4.80
CA PHE A 49 0.73 9.32 -5.37
C PHE A 49 0.34 9.18 -6.85
N VAL A 50 0.90 8.21 -7.56
CA VAL A 50 0.60 7.94 -8.97
C VAL A 50 -0.50 6.88 -9.12
N LEU A 51 -0.34 5.76 -8.41
CA LEU A 51 -1.18 4.57 -8.56
C LEU A 51 -2.56 4.74 -7.89
N ILE A 52 -2.68 5.51 -6.80
CA ILE A 52 -4.00 5.76 -6.19
C ILE A 52 -4.90 6.53 -7.15
N PRO A 53 -4.52 7.72 -7.68
CA PRO A 53 -5.33 8.43 -8.66
C PRO A 53 -5.65 7.58 -9.89
N LEU A 54 -4.66 6.84 -10.40
CA LEU A 54 -4.85 5.96 -11.57
C LEU A 54 -5.90 4.88 -11.29
N THR A 55 -5.82 4.22 -10.13
CA THR A 55 -6.79 3.18 -9.72
C THR A 55 -8.19 3.76 -9.60
N LEU A 56 -8.34 4.97 -9.05
CA LEU A 56 -9.62 5.65 -8.97
C LEU A 56 -10.18 5.96 -10.37
N VAL A 57 -9.37 6.51 -11.27
CA VAL A 57 -9.78 6.81 -12.66
C VAL A 57 -10.26 5.54 -13.38
N VAL A 58 -9.52 4.44 -13.28
CA VAL A 58 -9.90 3.14 -13.87
C VAL A 58 -11.19 2.62 -13.24
N SER A 59 -11.31 2.70 -11.91
CA SER A 59 -12.49 2.22 -11.18
C SER A 59 -13.76 3.02 -11.51
N PHE A 60 -13.66 4.33 -11.74
CA PHE A 60 -14.81 5.15 -12.15
C PHE A 60 -15.15 5.00 -13.63
N SER A 61 -14.16 4.77 -14.48
CA SER A 61 -14.36 4.63 -15.93
C SER A 61 -15.02 3.31 -16.33
N SER A 62 -14.81 2.24 -15.56
CA SER A 62 -15.38 0.91 -15.86
C SER A 62 -16.80 0.75 -15.28
N PRO A 63 -17.83 0.48 -16.11
CA PRO A 63 -19.18 0.17 -15.62
C PRO A 63 -19.22 -1.05 -14.68
N ALA A 64 -18.49 -2.12 -15.02
CA ALA A 64 -18.40 -3.32 -14.19
C ALA A 64 -17.74 -3.03 -12.83
N ALA A 65 -16.70 -2.18 -12.80
CA ALA A 65 -16.05 -1.81 -11.55
C ALA A 65 -16.99 -0.99 -10.64
N ARG A 66 -17.84 -0.14 -11.22
CA ARG A 66 -18.85 0.62 -10.47
C ARG A 66 -19.92 -0.29 -9.86
N GLU A 67 -20.36 -1.31 -10.59
CA GLU A 67 -21.30 -2.31 -10.06
C GLU A 67 -20.70 -3.14 -8.93
N GLU A 68 -19.44 -3.58 -9.05
CA GLU A 68 -18.76 -4.23 -7.92
C GLU A 68 -18.58 -3.28 -6.72
N TRP A 69 -18.35 -1.99 -6.99
CA TRP A 69 -18.17 -1.00 -5.94
C TRP A 69 -19.41 -0.87 -5.07
N THR A 70 -20.62 -0.93 -5.64
CA THR A 70 -21.85 -0.88 -4.83
C THR A 70 -22.01 -2.10 -3.93
N ARG A 71 -21.57 -3.29 -4.39
CA ARG A 71 -21.60 -4.53 -3.61
C ARG A 71 -20.62 -4.54 -2.44
N PHE A 72 -19.41 -4.01 -2.62
CA PHE A 72 -18.31 -4.14 -1.64
C PHE A 72 -17.84 -2.82 -1.01
N LYS A 73 -18.58 -1.72 -1.23
CA LYS A 73 -18.21 -0.33 -0.89
C LYS A 73 -17.50 -0.19 0.45
N ASN A 74 -18.19 -0.56 1.54
CA ASN A 74 -17.70 -0.31 2.90
C ASN A 74 -16.39 -1.06 3.18
N ARG A 75 -16.29 -2.31 2.71
CA ARG A 75 -15.08 -3.12 2.85
C ARG A 75 -13.94 -2.57 2.01
N ARG A 76 -14.19 -2.19 0.74
CA ARG A 76 -13.17 -1.60 -0.14
C ARG A 76 -12.60 -0.29 0.44
N ILE A 77 -13.46 0.58 0.99
CA ILE A 77 -13.02 1.82 1.66
C ILE A 77 -12.16 1.51 2.90
N ALA A 78 -12.64 0.62 3.78
CA ALA A 78 -11.90 0.24 4.98
C ALA A 78 -10.52 -0.34 4.65
N ILE A 79 -10.46 -1.27 3.69
CA ILE A 79 -9.20 -1.86 3.22
C ILE A 79 -8.29 -0.81 2.59
N GLY A 80 -8.82 0.12 1.79
CA GLY A 80 -8.05 1.22 1.22
C GLY A 80 -7.37 2.09 2.27
N ILE A 81 -8.09 2.45 3.34
CA ILE A 81 -7.53 3.20 4.48
C ILE A 81 -6.43 2.38 5.16
N ILE A 82 -6.70 1.10 5.45
CA ILE A 82 -5.73 0.22 6.10
C ILE A 82 -4.45 0.06 5.28
N VAL A 83 -4.54 -0.07 3.95
CA VAL A 83 -3.37 -0.14 3.07
C VAL A 83 -2.50 1.11 3.21
N VAL A 84 -3.11 2.30 3.16
CA VAL A 84 -2.38 3.56 3.32
C VAL A 84 -1.71 3.63 4.70
N LEU A 85 -2.42 3.23 5.76
CA LEU A 85 -1.85 3.18 7.10
C LEU A 85 -0.68 2.19 7.19
N LEU A 86 -0.85 0.96 6.71
CA LEU A 86 0.20 -0.07 6.77
C LEU A 86 1.47 0.35 6.04
N LEU A 87 1.33 0.98 4.86
CA LEU A 87 2.48 1.48 4.09
C LEU A 87 3.21 2.64 4.78
N ASN A 88 2.53 3.39 5.65
CA ASN A 88 3.09 4.56 6.33
C ASN A 88 3.34 4.37 7.84
N SER A 89 2.99 3.21 8.40
CA SER A 89 3.06 2.96 9.85
C SER A 89 4.46 3.13 10.44
N PHE A 90 5.49 2.96 9.61
CA PHE A 90 6.89 3.14 10.00
C PHE A 90 7.52 4.44 9.49
N GLY A 91 6.75 5.29 8.78
CA GLY A 91 7.25 6.56 8.23
C GLY A 91 7.62 7.58 9.31
N PHE A 92 7.11 7.41 10.53
CA PHE A 92 7.46 8.22 11.71
C PHE A 92 8.34 7.47 12.71
N TYR A 93 8.82 6.27 12.36
CA TYR A 93 9.74 5.56 13.24
C TYR A 93 11.06 6.35 13.29
N PRO A 94 11.55 6.74 14.48
CA PRO A 94 12.78 7.51 14.59
C PRO A 94 13.92 6.68 14.00
N VAL A 95 14.54 7.22 12.95
CA VAL A 95 15.76 6.64 12.37
C VAL A 95 16.95 7.16 13.15
N GLY A 96 17.98 6.33 13.29
CA GLY A 96 19.26 6.78 13.87
C GLY A 96 19.83 7.94 13.08
N GLU A 97 20.56 8.82 13.77
CA GLU A 97 21.33 9.86 13.08
C GLU A 97 22.31 9.19 12.09
N PRO A 98 22.48 9.76 10.89
CA PRO A 98 23.46 9.23 9.95
C PRO A 98 24.85 9.28 10.58
N GLU A 99 25.52 8.13 10.68
CA GLU A 99 26.92 8.09 11.11
C GLU A 99 27.80 8.71 10.02
N ALA A 100 28.24 9.95 10.25
CA ALA A 100 29.23 10.58 9.41
C ALA A 100 30.63 10.04 9.76
N PRO A 101 31.50 9.75 8.78
CA PRO A 101 32.91 9.52 9.04
C PRO A 101 33.52 10.68 9.84
N SER A 102 34.37 10.38 10.82
CA SER A 102 35.01 11.41 11.67
C SER A 102 35.80 12.44 10.86
N GLU A 103 36.22 12.07 9.65
CA GLU A 103 36.96 12.90 8.69
C GLU A 103 36.14 14.06 8.12
N TRP A 104 34.80 13.96 8.14
CA TRP A 104 33.91 14.93 7.49
C TRP A 104 33.62 16.16 8.38
N GLY A 105 34.13 16.16 9.62
CA GLY A 105 33.93 17.24 10.58
C GLY A 105 32.50 17.29 11.12
N ASN A 106 32.20 18.36 11.85
CA ASN A 106 30.86 18.57 12.41
C ASN A 106 29.87 19.02 11.32
N PRO A 107 28.59 18.61 11.39
CA PRO A 107 27.55 19.10 10.49
C PRO A 107 27.50 20.63 10.48
N ILE A 108 27.35 21.22 9.29
CA ILE A 108 27.28 22.69 9.11
C ILE A 108 25.99 23.27 9.72
N ALA A 109 24.96 22.42 9.93
CA ALA A 109 23.75 22.78 10.64
C ALA A 109 23.19 21.55 11.39
N THR A 110 22.67 21.81 12.60
CA THR A 110 21.85 20.89 13.43
C THR A 110 20.38 21.08 13.16
#